data_AF-A0A1E3SIL2-F1
#
_entry.id   AF-A0A1E3SIL2-F1
#
_cell.length_a   1.000
_cell.length_b   1.000
_cell.length_c   1.000
_cell.angle_alpha   90.00
_cell.angle_beta   90.00
_cell.angle_gamma   90.00
#
_symmetry.space_group_name_H-M   'P 1'
#
loop_
_entity.id
_entity.type
_entity.pdbx_description
1 polymer ?
#
loop_
_entity_poly.entity_id
_entity_poly.type
_entity_poly.pdbx_seq_one_letter_code
_entity_poly.pdbx_strand_id
1 'polypeptide(L)'
;MAAFDQDWSKPAAMAIPKEGYFEPQRGRYGPVYPRTPACYGFSIIAKVKEGREEALRAYGKQIEETIKASPDALAVLRLHYLRWVLFDVGFGLYFQYQGIFDTDFDKYTEDAVQLFSQTGITTAFVNLEGFPEDWKENPEAFVQFVRDHHFPSFLEYGEYPYVTADEVKKALRLKAAFSTMLDQMQ
;
A
#
# COMPACT_ATOMS: atom_id res chain seq x y z
N MET A 1 -15.03 -19.62 13.65
CA MET A 1 -14.19 -19.04 14.71
C MET A 1 -14.30 -17.54 14.61
N ALA A 2 -14.64 -16.84 15.71
CA ALA A 2 -14.91 -15.41 15.68
C ALA A 2 -13.61 -14.61 15.45
N ALA A 3 -13.63 -13.72 14.46
CA ALA A 3 -12.50 -12.92 13.98
C ALA A 3 -12.08 -11.76 14.91
N PHE A 4 -12.21 -11.91 16.23
CA PHE A 4 -12.00 -10.86 17.23
C PHE A 4 -10.86 -11.12 18.23
N ASP A 5 -10.11 -12.21 18.08
CA ASP A 5 -9.14 -12.64 19.10
C ASP A 5 -7.68 -12.48 18.66
N GLN A 6 -7.37 -11.35 18.02
CA GLN A 6 -5.99 -11.01 17.72
C GLN A 6 -5.56 -9.84 18.62
N ASP A 7 -4.84 -10.20 19.68
CA ASP A 7 -4.31 -9.30 20.71
C ASP A 7 -3.34 -8.28 20.10
N TRP A 8 -3.81 -7.03 19.91
CA TRP A 8 -2.99 -5.92 19.43
C TRP A 8 -1.93 -5.47 20.44
N SER A 9 -2.07 -5.85 21.72
CA SER A 9 -1.21 -5.35 22.81
C SER A 9 0.15 -6.03 22.87
N LYS A 10 0.36 -7.05 22.04
CA LYS A 10 1.62 -7.80 21.93
C LYS A 10 2.05 -7.88 20.48
N PRO A 11 3.36 -7.82 20.19
CA PRO A 11 3.83 -8.01 18.84
C PRO A 11 3.48 -9.39 18.28
N ALA A 12 3.28 -9.45 16.97
CA ALA A 12 3.05 -10.70 16.26
C ALA A 12 3.89 -10.75 14.98
N ALA A 13 4.37 -11.96 14.65
CA ALA A 13 5.06 -12.26 13.41
C ALA A 13 4.35 -13.40 12.68
N MET A 14 4.34 -13.35 11.36
CA MET A 14 3.70 -14.36 10.52
C MET A 14 4.61 -14.68 9.34
N ALA A 15 5.11 -15.93 9.28
CA ALA A 15 5.77 -16.45 8.11
C ALA A 15 4.74 -16.78 7.03
N ILE A 16 5.02 -16.39 5.79
CA ILE A 16 4.09 -16.52 4.67
C ILE A 16 4.66 -17.54 3.67
N PRO A 17 3.84 -18.46 3.13
CA PRO A 17 4.27 -19.43 2.12
C PRO A 17 4.82 -18.74 0.88
N LYS A 18 5.62 -19.48 0.09
CA LYS A 18 6.21 -18.98 -1.16
C LYS A 18 5.15 -18.47 -2.14
N GLU A 19 3.99 -19.10 -2.13
CA GLU A 19 2.83 -18.78 -2.97
C GLU A 19 2.14 -17.48 -2.54
N GLY A 20 2.40 -16.99 -1.32
CA GLY A 20 1.84 -15.75 -0.79
C GLY A 20 0.49 -15.89 -0.09
N TYR A 21 -0.08 -17.10 0.00
CA TYR A 21 -1.36 -17.36 0.64
C TYR A 21 -1.37 -18.70 1.38
N PHE A 22 -2.17 -18.79 2.45
CA PHE A 22 -2.36 -20.01 3.24
C PHE A 22 -3.47 -20.89 2.66
N GLU A 23 -4.61 -20.27 2.39
CA GLU A 23 -5.75 -20.90 1.70
C GLU A 23 -6.15 -19.99 0.53
N PRO A 24 -6.16 -20.50 -0.71
CA PRO A 24 -6.50 -19.68 -1.87
C PRO A 24 -7.98 -19.31 -1.83
N GLN A 25 -8.24 -18.05 -1.51
CA GLN A 25 -9.57 -17.44 -1.62
C GLN A 25 -9.64 -16.63 -2.91
N ARG A 26 -10.70 -16.82 -3.69
CA ARG A 26 -10.86 -16.17 -4.99
C ARG A 26 -11.61 -14.84 -4.84
N GLY A 27 -10.92 -13.74 -5.12
CA GLY A 27 -11.48 -12.42 -5.31
C GLY A 27 -11.93 -12.18 -6.75
N ARG A 28 -12.25 -10.93 -7.07
CA ARG A 28 -12.72 -10.48 -8.39
C ARG A 28 -11.61 -10.62 -9.44
N TYR A 29 -10.37 -10.29 -9.07
CA TYR A 29 -9.24 -10.26 -10.00
C TYR A 29 -8.18 -11.33 -9.73
N GLY A 30 -8.48 -12.33 -8.90
CA GLY A 30 -7.55 -13.41 -8.56
C GLY A 30 -7.54 -13.74 -7.08
N PRO A 31 -6.53 -14.46 -6.58
CA PRO A 31 -6.41 -14.77 -5.16
C PRO A 31 -6.33 -13.49 -4.30
N VAL A 32 -7.00 -13.54 -3.15
CA VAL A 32 -6.93 -12.49 -2.12
C VAL A 32 -5.70 -12.70 -1.26
N TYR A 33 -4.97 -11.62 -0.99
CA TYR A 33 -3.81 -11.66 -0.09
C TYR A 33 -4.26 -11.79 1.36
N PRO A 34 -3.56 -12.60 2.17
CA PRO A 34 -3.95 -12.81 3.56
C PRO A 34 -3.79 -11.52 4.36
N ARG A 35 -4.65 -11.36 5.37
CA ARG A 35 -4.38 -10.40 6.44
C ARG A 35 -3.29 -10.94 7.35
N THR A 36 -2.24 -10.17 7.55
CA THR A 36 -1.09 -10.48 8.39
C THR A 36 -1.08 -9.57 9.62
N PRO A 37 -0.11 -9.71 10.54
CA PRO A 37 0.11 -8.73 11.62
C PRO A 37 0.23 -7.28 11.14
N ALA A 38 0.70 -7.06 9.91
CA ALA A 38 0.78 -5.73 9.30
C ALA A 38 -0.51 -5.31 8.58
N CYS A 39 -1.63 -6.01 8.76
CA CYS A 39 -2.87 -5.89 7.97
C CYS A 39 -2.72 -6.46 6.55
N TYR A 40 -3.03 -5.70 5.50
CA TYR A 40 -2.85 -6.14 4.12
C TYR A 40 -1.70 -5.36 3.50
N GLY A 41 -1.04 -5.95 2.52
CA GLY A 41 0.03 -5.27 1.82
C GLY A 41 0.42 -5.93 0.52
N PHE A 42 1.29 -5.24 -0.20
CA PHE A 42 2.01 -5.80 -1.33
C PHE A 42 3.41 -5.18 -1.42
N SER A 43 4.29 -5.88 -2.13
CA SER A 43 5.54 -5.33 -2.66
C SER A 43 5.56 -5.56 -4.16
N ILE A 44 5.69 -4.49 -4.95
CA ILE A 44 5.84 -4.55 -6.40
C ILE A 44 7.30 -4.28 -6.71
N ILE A 45 7.92 -5.11 -7.55
CA ILE A 45 9.28 -4.88 -8.06
C ILE A 45 9.23 -4.99 -9.58
N ALA A 46 9.62 -3.91 -10.28
CA ALA A 46 9.66 -3.89 -11.72
C ALA A 46 10.84 -3.06 -12.23
N LYS A 47 11.29 -3.40 -13.43
CA LYS A 47 12.39 -2.68 -14.08
C LYS A 47 11.90 -1.32 -14.57
N VAL A 48 12.72 -0.28 -14.37
CA VAL A 48 12.45 1.06 -14.86
C VAL A 48 12.84 1.13 -16.35
N LYS A 49 11.97 1.73 -17.17
CA LYS A 49 12.28 2.02 -18.57
C LYS A 49 13.53 2.89 -18.66
N GLU A 50 14.36 2.65 -19.66
CA GLU A 50 15.59 3.42 -19.88
C GLU A 50 15.31 4.94 -19.93
N GLY A 51 16.13 5.73 -19.24
CA GLY A 51 16.00 7.19 -19.18
C GLY A 51 14.82 7.73 -18.37
N ARG A 52 14.07 6.89 -17.63
CA ARG A 52 12.88 7.32 -16.87
C ARG A 52 13.10 7.58 -15.37
N GLU A 53 14.35 7.55 -14.89
CA GLU A 53 14.66 7.84 -13.49
C GLU A 53 14.17 9.23 -13.04
N GLU A 54 14.50 10.28 -13.80
CA GLU A 54 14.12 11.65 -13.45
C GLU A 54 12.59 11.82 -13.41
N ALA A 55 11.87 11.17 -14.33
CA ALA A 55 10.41 11.18 -14.35
C ALA A 55 9.80 10.55 -13.08
N LEU A 56 10.39 9.46 -12.58
CA LEU A 56 9.98 8.84 -11.31
C LEU A 56 10.29 9.74 -10.11
N ARG A 57 11.45 10.42 -10.10
CA ARG A 57 11.79 11.37 -9.04
C ARG A 57 10.87 12.59 -9.04
N ALA A 58 10.53 13.10 -10.22
CA ALA A 58 9.57 14.20 -10.39
C ALA A 58 8.15 13.80 -9.92
N TYR A 59 7.74 12.55 -10.14
CA TYR A 59 6.48 12.04 -9.61
C TYR A 59 6.42 12.13 -8.07
N GLY A 60 7.54 11.84 -7.38
CA GLY A 60 7.62 12.01 -5.92
C GLY A 60 7.32 13.44 -5.46
N LYS A 61 7.77 14.45 -6.22
CA LYS A 61 7.45 15.86 -5.96
C LYS A 61 5.98 16.19 -6.18
N GLN A 62 5.36 15.65 -7.22
CA GLN A 62 3.93 15.83 -7.47
C GLN A 62 3.08 15.27 -6.32
N ILE A 63 3.43 14.09 -5.79
CA ILE A 63 2.76 13.52 -4.62
C ILE A 63 2.97 14.39 -3.38
N GLU A 64 4.20 14.85 -3.10
CA GLU A 64 4.49 15.75 -1.99
C GLU A 64 3.61 17.02 -2.03
N GLU A 65 3.54 17.67 -3.18
CA GLU A 65 2.74 18.88 -3.39
C GLU A 65 1.24 18.62 -3.26
N THR A 66 0.76 17.48 -3.80
CA THR A 66 -0.64 17.05 -3.68
C THR A 66 -1.04 16.86 -2.23
N ILE A 67 -0.24 16.12 -1.45
CA ILE A 67 -0.55 15.86 -0.04
C ILE A 67 -0.51 17.15 0.78
N LYS A 68 0.43 18.05 0.46
CA LYS A 68 0.48 19.37 1.10
C LYS A 68 -0.78 20.20 0.83
N ALA A 69 -1.32 20.13 -0.38
CA ALA A 69 -2.54 20.84 -0.77
C ALA A 69 -3.82 20.16 -0.26
N SER A 70 -3.83 18.83 -0.23
CA SER A 70 -4.96 17.99 0.18
C SER A 70 -4.46 16.78 0.98
N PRO A 71 -4.33 16.91 2.32
CA PRO A 71 -3.79 15.86 3.18
C PRO A 71 -4.55 14.52 3.11
N ASP A 72 -5.83 14.56 2.76
CA ASP A 72 -6.71 13.39 2.67
C ASP A 72 -6.81 12.82 1.25
N ALA A 73 -6.02 13.32 0.29
CA ALA A 73 -6.09 12.88 -1.12
C ALA A 73 -5.96 11.36 -1.30
N LEU A 74 -5.19 10.68 -0.44
CA LEU A 74 -5.00 9.22 -0.49
C LEU A 74 -5.88 8.45 0.50
N ALA A 75 -6.81 9.10 1.21
CA ALA A 75 -7.57 8.49 2.30
C ALA A 75 -8.38 7.26 1.85
N VAL A 76 -8.88 7.26 0.61
CA VAL A 76 -9.64 6.15 0.03
C VAL A 76 -8.85 4.83 0.03
N LEU A 77 -7.52 4.91 -0.07
CA LEU A 77 -6.62 3.75 -0.12
C LEU A 77 -6.39 3.10 1.26
N ARG A 78 -6.91 3.68 2.35
CA ARG A 78 -6.80 3.17 3.73
C ARG A 78 -5.38 2.76 4.12
N LEU A 79 -4.43 3.65 3.87
CA LEU A 79 -3.01 3.40 3.99
C LEU A 79 -2.53 3.50 5.44
N HIS A 80 -1.72 2.52 5.85
CA HIS A 80 -0.75 2.67 6.94
C HIS A 80 0.54 3.30 6.45
N TYR A 81 1.01 2.82 5.29
CA TYR A 81 2.35 3.11 4.83
C TYR A 81 2.48 2.89 3.33
N LEU A 82 3.22 3.79 2.67
CA LEU A 82 3.68 3.62 1.29
C LEU A 82 5.17 3.96 1.19
N ARG A 83 5.91 3.20 0.39
CA ARG A 83 7.33 3.46 0.11
C ARG A 83 7.65 3.16 -1.34
N TRP A 84 8.29 4.13 -1.99
CA TRP A 84 8.85 4.02 -3.33
C TRP A 84 10.37 4.01 -3.21
N VAL A 85 11.03 3.01 -3.79
CA VAL A 85 12.48 2.87 -3.77
C VAL A 85 12.97 2.68 -5.20
N LEU A 86 14.04 3.38 -5.55
CA LEU A 86 14.81 3.16 -6.77
C LEU A 86 16.15 2.58 -6.39
N PHE A 87 16.55 1.50 -7.03
CA PHE A 87 17.81 0.82 -6.76
C PHE A 87 18.31 0.11 -8.01
N ASP A 88 19.61 0.19 -8.26
CA ASP A 88 20.26 -0.56 -9.35
C ASP A 88 20.73 -1.92 -8.82
N VAL A 89 20.44 -2.98 -9.56
CA VAL A 89 20.78 -4.37 -9.21
C VAL A 89 21.98 -4.91 -10.03
N GLY A 90 22.66 -4.05 -10.77
CA GLY A 90 23.83 -4.37 -11.62
C GLY A 90 23.50 -4.66 -13.08
N PHE A 91 22.22 -4.72 -13.44
CA PHE A 91 21.73 -4.92 -14.80
C PHE A 91 20.57 -3.96 -15.15
N GLY A 92 20.53 -2.82 -14.45
CA GLY A 92 19.57 -1.75 -14.69
C GLY A 92 18.86 -1.29 -13.43
N LEU A 93 18.18 -0.16 -13.56
CA LEU A 93 17.43 0.46 -12.49
C LEU A 93 16.11 -0.26 -12.26
N TYR A 94 15.85 -0.62 -11.01
CA TYR A 94 14.59 -1.20 -10.55
C TYR A 94 13.85 -0.25 -9.63
N PHE A 95 12.54 -0.42 -9.63
CA PHE A 95 11.62 0.30 -8.80
C PHE A 95 10.91 -0.71 -7.89
N GLN A 96 10.96 -0.46 -6.58
CA GLN A 96 10.16 -1.14 -5.58
C GLN A 96 9.07 -0.20 -5.07
N TYR A 97 7.83 -0.69 -5.04
CA TYR A 97 6.72 -0.03 -4.37
C TYR A 97 6.10 -0.95 -3.33
N GLN A 98 6.17 -0.54 -2.07
CA GLN A 98 5.61 -1.27 -0.95
C GLN A 98 4.43 -0.49 -0.37
N GLY A 99 3.30 -1.16 -0.18
CA GLY A 99 2.12 -0.59 0.45
C GLY A 99 1.57 -1.47 1.55
N ILE A 100 1.10 -0.84 2.62
CA ILE A 100 0.39 -1.47 3.74
C ILE A 100 -0.94 -0.72 3.95
N PHE A 101 -2.04 -1.45 4.02
CA PHE A 101 -3.40 -0.90 4.02
C PHE A 101 -4.44 -1.81 4.71
N ASP A 102 -5.64 -1.27 4.95
CA ASP A 102 -6.73 -1.92 5.70
C ASP A 102 -7.88 -2.46 4.84
N THR A 103 -7.61 -2.76 3.56
CA THR A 103 -8.61 -3.30 2.63
C THR A 103 -8.02 -4.46 1.84
N ASP A 104 -8.83 -5.31 1.22
CA ASP A 104 -8.31 -6.34 0.33
C ASP A 104 -7.66 -5.72 -0.93
N PHE A 105 -6.79 -6.50 -1.57
CA PHE A 105 -5.99 -6.06 -2.71
C PHE A 105 -6.83 -5.62 -3.92
N ASP A 106 -7.94 -6.31 -4.20
CA ASP A 106 -8.79 -5.99 -5.34
C ASP A 106 -9.44 -4.61 -5.11
N LYS A 107 -10.00 -4.38 -3.92
CA LYS A 107 -10.57 -3.08 -3.54
C LYS A 107 -9.53 -1.96 -3.56
N TYR A 108 -8.33 -2.20 -3.03
CA TYR A 108 -7.23 -1.23 -3.08
C TYR A 108 -6.94 -0.81 -4.53
N THR A 109 -6.89 -1.78 -5.44
CA THR A 109 -6.54 -1.53 -6.84
C THR A 109 -7.63 -0.75 -7.56
N GLU A 110 -8.90 -1.10 -7.33
CA GLU A 110 -10.05 -0.35 -7.86
C GLU A 110 -10.03 1.11 -7.37
N ASP A 111 -9.80 1.33 -6.08
CA ASP A 111 -9.73 2.67 -5.49
C ASP A 111 -8.55 3.48 -6.03
N ALA A 112 -7.40 2.85 -6.28
CA ALA A 112 -6.25 3.49 -6.89
C ALA A 112 -6.55 3.97 -8.32
N VAL A 113 -7.21 3.14 -9.13
CA VAL A 113 -7.61 3.52 -10.50
C VAL A 113 -8.59 4.69 -10.48
N GLN A 114 -9.58 4.66 -9.58
CA GLN A 114 -10.54 5.75 -9.42
C GLN A 114 -9.87 7.04 -8.96
N LEU A 115 -8.96 6.97 -7.99
CA LEU A 115 -8.21 8.10 -7.48
C LEU A 115 -7.40 8.81 -8.58
N PHE A 116 -6.67 8.06 -9.41
CA PHE A 116 -5.89 8.65 -10.50
C PHE A 116 -6.77 9.30 -11.56
N SER A 117 -7.96 8.76 -11.78
CA SER A 117 -8.94 9.33 -12.71
C SER A 117 -9.51 10.66 -12.19
N GLN A 118 -9.68 10.80 -10.87
CA GLN A 118 -10.27 12.00 -10.24
C GLN A 118 -9.27 13.12 -9.97
N THR A 119 -8.04 12.78 -9.58
CA THR A 119 -7.03 13.76 -9.17
C THR A 119 -6.19 14.31 -10.33
N GLY A 120 -6.25 13.67 -11.50
CA GLY A 120 -5.39 13.98 -12.64
C GLY A 120 -3.92 13.55 -12.44
N ILE A 121 -3.58 13.01 -11.26
CA ILE A 121 -2.27 12.44 -10.95
C ILE A 121 -2.15 11.12 -11.72
N THR A 122 -1.11 11.00 -12.52
CA THR A 122 -0.80 9.73 -13.20
C THR A 122 -0.20 8.73 -12.22
N THR A 123 -0.02 7.47 -12.61
CA THR A 123 0.72 6.50 -11.80
C THR A 123 2.22 6.55 -12.09
N ALA A 124 3.06 6.32 -11.07
CA ALA A 124 4.49 6.09 -11.25
C ALA A 124 4.77 4.93 -12.24
N PHE A 125 3.86 3.97 -12.34
CA PHE A 125 4.06 2.74 -13.09
C PHE A 125 4.18 2.93 -14.60
N VAL A 126 3.74 4.06 -15.16
CA VAL A 126 3.93 4.38 -16.59
C VAL A 126 5.41 4.40 -17.01
N ASN A 127 6.31 4.54 -16.04
CA ASN A 127 7.76 4.53 -16.21
C ASN A 127 8.39 3.14 -16.14
N LEU A 128 7.61 2.08 -15.95
CA LEU A 128 8.10 0.71 -15.73
C LEU A 128 7.93 -0.14 -16.99
N GLU A 129 8.91 -1.00 -17.27
CA GLU A 129 8.85 -1.94 -18.38
C GLU A 129 7.63 -2.86 -18.25
N GLY A 130 6.91 -3.10 -19.35
CA GLY A 130 5.72 -3.96 -19.36
C GLY A 130 4.45 -3.36 -18.77
N PHE A 131 4.47 -2.14 -18.22
CA PHE A 131 3.25 -1.50 -17.73
C PHE A 131 2.29 -1.14 -18.89
N PRO A 132 1.00 -1.53 -18.81
CA PRO A 132 0.04 -1.32 -19.90
C PRO A 132 -0.19 0.16 -20.18
N GLU A 133 -0.20 0.54 -21.47
CA GLU A 133 -0.43 1.92 -21.90
C GLU A 133 -1.90 2.33 -21.76
N ASP A 134 -2.81 1.38 -21.92
CA ASP A 134 -4.28 1.51 -21.85
C ASP A 134 -4.85 1.33 -20.43
N TRP A 135 -4.00 1.28 -19.40
CA TRP A 135 -4.37 0.96 -18.00
C TRP A 135 -5.55 1.76 -17.43
N LYS A 136 -5.80 2.98 -17.93
CA LYS A 136 -6.93 3.82 -17.50
C LYS A 136 -8.28 3.28 -17.97
N GLU A 137 -8.30 2.67 -19.14
CA GLU A 137 -9.49 2.09 -19.78
C GLU A 137 -9.54 0.57 -19.58
N ASN A 138 -8.42 -0.02 -19.14
CA ASN A 138 -8.24 -1.45 -18.92
C ASN A 138 -7.74 -1.76 -17.49
N PRO A 139 -8.64 -1.74 -16.48
CA PRO A 139 -8.28 -2.05 -15.09
C PRO A 139 -7.74 -3.47 -14.92
N GLU A 140 -8.16 -4.43 -15.76
CA GLU A 140 -7.69 -5.82 -15.70
C GLU A 140 -6.20 -5.91 -16.04
N ALA A 141 -5.74 -5.20 -17.07
CA ALA A 141 -4.31 -5.15 -17.40
C ALA A 141 -3.48 -4.48 -16.29
N PHE A 142 -4.01 -3.43 -15.65
CA PHE A 142 -3.36 -2.83 -14.48
C PHE A 142 -3.19 -3.85 -13.35
N VAL A 143 -4.28 -4.55 -12.99
CA VAL A 143 -4.25 -5.57 -11.92
C VAL A 143 -3.29 -6.69 -12.28
N GLN A 144 -3.31 -7.16 -13.53
CA GLN A 144 -2.41 -8.20 -14.01
C GLN A 144 -0.95 -7.78 -13.86
N PHE A 145 -0.60 -6.56 -14.27
CA PHE A 145 0.75 -6.02 -14.07
C PHE A 145 1.16 -6.04 -12.60
N VAL A 146 0.29 -5.57 -11.69
CA VAL A 146 0.60 -5.55 -10.26
C VAL A 146 0.81 -6.96 -9.73
N ARG A 147 0.01 -7.93 -10.16
CA ARG A 147 0.14 -9.34 -9.74
C ARG A 147 1.43 -9.98 -10.26
N ASP A 148 1.76 -9.76 -11.54
CA ASP A 148 2.97 -10.33 -12.16
C ASP A 148 4.26 -9.78 -11.55
N HIS A 149 4.19 -8.56 -11.01
CA HIS A 149 5.31 -7.90 -10.36
C HIS A 149 5.21 -7.91 -8.83
N HIS A 150 4.23 -8.61 -8.25
CA HIS A 150 4.10 -8.73 -6.81
C HIS A 150 5.06 -9.80 -6.28
N PHE A 151 5.90 -9.39 -5.34
CA PHE A 151 6.77 -10.28 -4.57
C PHE A 151 6.20 -10.38 -3.15
N PRO A 152 5.59 -11.51 -2.77
CA PRO A 152 5.03 -11.67 -1.43
C PRO A 152 6.15 -11.64 -0.39
N SER A 153 5.88 -11.00 0.74
CA SER A 153 6.75 -11.09 1.92
C SER A 153 6.88 -12.56 2.33
N PHE A 154 8.07 -12.99 2.79
CA PHE A 154 8.22 -14.32 3.40
C PHE A 154 7.93 -14.29 4.91
N LEU A 155 7.97 -13.10 5.53
CA LEU A 155 7.72 -12.84 6.94
C LEU A 155 7.18 -11.42 7.10
N GLU A 156 6.14 -11.25 7.89
CA GLU A 156 5.64 -9.94 8.29
C GLU A 156 5.53 -9.84 9.81
N TYR A 157 5.89 -8.68 10.35
CA TYR A 157 5.90 -8.39 11.78
C TYR A 157 5.10 -7.11 12.04
N GLY A 158 4.26 -7.14 13.06
CA GLY A 158 3.52 -5.98 13.56
C GLY A 158 3.78 -5.78 15.05
N GLU A 159 4.21 -4.57 15.44
CA GLU A 159 4.38 -4.19 16.85
C GLU A 159 3.03 -4.00 17.55
N TYR A 160 2.07 -3.43 16.82
CA TYR A 160 0.67 -3.26 17.19
C TYR A 160 -0.20 -3.99 16.15
N PRO A 161 -0.19 -5.32 16.15
CA PRO A 161 -0.64 -6.07 15.00
C PRO A 161 -2.15 -5.96 14.79
N TYR A 162 -2.58 -6.03 13.53
CA TYR A 162 -3.98 -6.07 13.10
C TYR A 162 -4.80 -4.80 13.41
N VAL A 163 -4.18 -3.72 13.87
CA VAL A 163 -4.84 -2.43 14.10
C VAL A 163 -4.89 -1.63 12.80
N THR A 164 -6.04 -1.03 12.50
CA THR A 164 -6.21 -0.18 11.32
C THR A 164 -5.63 1.23 11.50
N ALA A 165 -5.29 1.91 10.40
CA ALA A 165 -4.75 3.26 10.43
C ALA A 165 -5.75 4.24 11.05
N ASP A 166 -7.05 4.00 10.85
CA ASP A 166 -8.13 4.78 11.47
C ASP A 166 -8.22 4.55 12.98
N GLU A 167 -8.05 3.31 13.46
CA GLU A 167 -7.97 3.02 14.89
C GLU A 167 -6.77 3.69 15.54
N VAL A 168 -5.60 3.66 14.88
CA VAL A 168 -4.40 4.38 15.34
C VAL A 168 -4.69 5.89 15.43
N LYS A 169 -5.24 6.50 14.38
CA LYS A 169 -5.62 7.92 14.38
C LYS A 169 -6.64 8.25 15.49
N LYS A 170 -7.65 7.39 15.72
CA LYS A 170 -8.62 7.56 16.80
C LYS A 170 -7.95 7.51 18.18
N ALA A 171 -7.07 6.53 18.41
CA ALA A 171 -6.32 6.41 19.66
C ALA A 171 -5.45 7.64 19.94
N LEU A 172 -4.77 8.16 18.92
CA LEU A 172 -3.98 9.39 19.03
C LEU A 172 -4.82 10.63 19.34
N ARG A 173 -6.03 10.75 18.75
CA ARG A 173 -6.97 11.82 19.09
C ARG A 173 -7.43 11.75 20.55
N LEU A 174 -7.76 10.54 21.03
CA LEU A 174 -8.13 10.34 22.44
C LEU A 174 -6.99 10.70 23.39
N LYS A 175 -5.77 10.23 23.09
CA LYS A 175 -4.56 10.60 23.84
C LYS A 175 -4.42 12.13 23.93
N ALA A 176 -4.51 12.83 22.81
CA ALA A 176 -4.39 14.29 22.76
C ALA A 176 -5.50 14.97 23.59
N ALA A 177 -6.75 14.52 23.46
CA ALA A 177 -7.87 15.10 24.21
C ALA A 177 -7.72 14.92 25.73
N PHE A 178 -7.29 13.75 26.19
CA PHE A 178 -7.03 13.51 27.61
C PHE A 178 -5.85 14.32 28.13
N SER A 179 -4.77 14.44 27.35
CA SER A 179 -3.64 15.31 27.71
C SER A 179 -4.10 16.76 27.88
N THR A 180 -4.84 17.32 26.92
CA THR A 180 -5.37 18.69 27.02
C THR A 180 -6.27 18.85 28.25
N MET A 181 -7.14 17.88 28.53
CA MET A 181 -8.01 17.94 29.72
C MET A 181 -7.19 17.99 31.01
N LEU A 182 -6.17 17.14 31.14
CA LEU A 182 -5.30 17.09 32.33
C LEU A 182 -4.48 18.38 32.49
N ASP A 183 -4.01 18.98 31.39
CA ASP A 183 -3.27 20.24 31.42
C ASP A 183 -4.14 21.41 31.93
N GLN A 184 -5.44 21.41 31.64
CA GLN A 184 -6.38 22.43 32.14
C GLN A 184 -6.76 22.25 33.62
N MET A 185 -6.41 21.12 34.25
CA MET A 185 -6.68 20.85 35.67
C MET A 185 -5.53 21.27 36.61
N GLN A 186 -4.42 21.77 36.04
CA GLN A 186 -3.25 22.29 36.77
C GLN A 186 -3.35 23.80 36.98
#